data_AF-A0A1X4GKC7-F1
#
_entry.id   AF-A0A1X4GKC7-F1
#
_cell.length_a   1.000
_cell.length_b   1.000
_cell.length_c   1.000
_cell.angle_alpha   90.00
_cell.angle_beta   90.00
_cell.angle_gamma   90.00
#
_symmetry.space_group_name_H-M   'P 1'
#
loop_
_entity.id
_entity.type
_entity.pdbx_description
1 polymer ?
#
loop_
_entity_poly.entity_id
_entity_poly.type
_entity_poly.pdbx_seq_one_letter_code
_entity_poly.pdbx_strand_id
1 'polypeptide(L)'
;MTNYDLEDTNTTDRDASSKNTSLTSARTTLEERLREAGLTAERCIPFVDGRKTPPRGFSNHNDPEKHDIPSAYEGNYAVHAGRNLITIDIDDREELPKQLQNLPETFTTNTPHGGVHLYYSTEDDEGISDTTGPWGEIKYGGIPALGPGSTLDHSVACDGNKDNCPGVGVDRYELEDRPIHPLEDTTLAGIRELCEESSTTSRTKSNAPTDAIKKPDEVRAEQETEWLCGEFLPKYAGKAMNESLLDILKGGFGHFDWRPSNDSSSLDRSRLNIYALSMLYGAFRERGDDEDEARHNALAVFKNFCLENEWDVTGNRRKWLTKGEQYLQNTMDSAEEQFNRERWLQRLRKEYKDGFDADEHQPWLDRYKRNKPSDITEDTVLATVWLLSGPFTAPLPVEDASAMFSVDLSTPQTVNKYVPPRRRRADDSGEAALGTYRERKYPTAREVAGLAAELNTDRSEEYFGEVVRKLTRGAVLNRHTAAR
;
A
#
# COMPACT_ATOMS: atom_id res chain seq x y z
N MET A 1 -64.34 66.12 3.72
CA MET A 1 -64.47 65.87 5.18
C MET A 1 -63.06 65.84 5.74
N THR A 2 -62.78 66.85 6.56
CA THR A 2 -61.72 66.97 7.60
C THR A 2 -60.25 66.65 7.28
N ASN A 3 -59.48 67.73 7.10
CA ASN A 3 -58.08 67.86 7.54
C ASN A 3 -57.94 67.53 9.04
N TYR A 4 -56.79 66.98 9.43
CA TYR A 4 -56.17 67.23 10.72
C TYR A 4 -54.63 67.18 10.58
N ASP A 5 -54.00 68.30 10.95
CA ASP A 5 -52.57 68.48 11.16
C ASP A 5 -52.11 67.87 12.50
N LEU A 6 -50.77 67.87 12.69
CA LEU A 6 -49.96 67.71 13.92
C LEU A 6 -49.61 66.25 14.26
N GLU A 7 -48.37 65.87 14.57
CA GLU A 7 -47.32 66.61 15.28
C GLU A 7 -45.94 65.94 15.11
N ASP A 8 -44.90 66.76 15.02
CA ASP A 8 -43.50 66.39 15.26
C ASP A 8 -43.30 65.98 16.71
N THR A 9 -42.69 64.80 16.96
CA THR A 9 -41.92 64.58 18.18
C THR A 9 -40.60 63.89 17.86
N ASN A 10 -39.53 64.66 17.99
CA ASN A 10 -38.18 64.18 18.25
C ASN A 10 -38.17 63.32 19.53
N THR A 11 -37.71 62.07 19.42
CA THR A 11 -37.08 61.38 20.54
C THR A 11 -35.86 60.62 20.05
N THR A 12 -34.76 60.96 20.70
CA THR A 12 -33.39 60.48 20.55
C THR A 12 -33.22 59.00 20.90
N ASP A 13 -32.22 58.43 20.24
CA ASP A 13 -31.34 57.36 20.70
C ASP A 13 -31.84 55.92 20.80
N ARG A 14 -30.93 55.05 20.32
CA ARG A 14 -30.88 53.59 20.40
C ARG A 14 -31.80 52.87 19.42
N ASP A 15 -31.21 52.45 18.31
CA ASP A 15 -30.94 51.02 18.20
C ASP A 15 -29.71 50.77 17.34
N ALA A 16 -28.72 50.21 18.03
CA ALA A 16 -27.53 49.67 17.41
C ALA A 16 -27.96 48.62 16.39
N SER A 17 -27.61 48.88 15.13
CA SER A 17 -27.56 47.89 14.06
C SER A 17 -26.85 46.63 14.59
N SER A 18 -27.63 45.65 15.06
CA SER A 18 -27.13 44.31 15.36
C SER A 18 -26.70 43.71 14.03
N LYS A 19 -25.42 43.91 13.68
CA LYS A 19 -24.75 43.07 12.70
C LYS A 19 -24.91 41.64 13.20
N ASN A 20 -25.81 40.88 12.57
CA ASN A 20 -25.80 39.44 12.61
C ASN A 20 -24.47 38.99 11.99
N THR A 21 -23.40 39.02 12.78
CA THR A 21 -22.18 38.28 12.50
C THR A 21 -22.56 36.82 12.60
N SER A 22 -22.91 36.23 11.45
CA SER A 22 -22.89 34.79 11.23
C SER A 22 -21.64 34.24 11.92
N LEU A 23 -21.81 33.32 12.88
CA LEU A 23 -20.69 32.62 13.50
C LEU A 23 -19.90 31.92 12.39
N THR A 24 -18.80 32.55 11.97
CA THR A 24 -17.88 31.99 10.98
C THR A 24 -17.35 30.67 11.53
N SER A 25 -17.51 29.58 10.78
CA SER A 25 -17.03 28.28 11.26
C SER A 25 -15.50 28.30 11.35
N ALA A 26 -14.92 27.56 12.30
CA ALA A 26 -13.45 27.48 12.45
C ALA A 26 -12.71 27.09 11.15
N ARG A 27 -13.38 26.31 10.27
CA ARG A 27 -12.89 25.96 8.94
C ARG A 27 -12.82 27.17 8.02
N THR A 28 -13.90 27.96 7.97
CA THR A 28 -13.97 29.19 7.19
C THR A 28 -12.91 30.19 7.68
N THR A 29 -12.71 30.29 9.00
CA THR A 29 -11.64 31.14 9.56
C THR A 29 -10.25 30.65 9.16
N LEU A 30 -9.95 29.35 9.25
CA LEU A 30 -8.66 28.81 8.77
C LEU A 30 -8.45 29.13 7.28
N GLU A 31 -9.47 28.93 6.46
CA GLU A 31 -9.42 29.20 5.02
C GLU A 31 -9.09 30.67 4.72
N GLU A 32 -9.73 31.60 5.44
CA GLU A 32 -9.45 33.04 5.35
C GLU A 32 -8.01 33.35 5.77
N ARG A 33 -7.55 32.81 6.90
CA ARG A 33 -6.19 33.05 7.42
C ARG A 33 -5.09 32.50 6.52
N LEU A 34 -5.31 31.35 5.87
CA LEU A 34 -4.40 30.83 4.85
C LEU A 34 -4.28 31.81 3.68
N ARG A 35 -5.41 32.30 3.15
CA ARG A 35 -5.41 33.26 2.04
C ARG A 35 -4.76 34.59 2.40
N GLU A 36 -5.04 35.12 3.59
CA GLU A 36 -4.44 36.37 4.09
C GLU A 36 -2.91 36.27 4.19
N ALA A 37 -2.38 35.10 4.54
CA ALA A 37 -0.94 34.84 4.58
C ALA A 37 -0.33 34.49 3.20
N GLY A 38 -1.11 34.59 2.11
CA GLY A 38 -0.64 34.26 0.76
C GLY A 38 -0.45 32.76 0.52
N LEU A 39 -1.03 31.90 1.36
CA LEU A 39 -0.94 30.45 1.27
C LEU A 39 -2.14 29.87 0.52
N THR A 40 -1.93 28.79 -0.24
CA THR A 40 -3.03 28.06 -0.90
C THR A 40 -3.98 27.45 0.13
N ALA A 41 -5.29 27.65 -0.01
CA ALA A 41 -6.26 27.04 0.90
C ALA A 41 -6.45 25.54 0.63
N GLU A 42 -6.21 25.10 -0.60
CA GLU A 42 -6.30 23.72 -1.09
C GLU A 42 -5.13 22.89 -0.55
N ARG A 43 -5.20 22.58 0.74
CA ARG A 43 -4.18 21.82 1.49
C ARG A 43 -4.77 20.92 2.56
N CYS A 44 -6.09 20.79 2.59
CA CYS A 44 -6.75 19.93 3.54
C CYS A 44 -7.05 18.56 2.93
N ILE A 45 -7.06 17.54 3.80
CA ILE A 45 -7.38 16.16 3.44
C ILE A 45 -8.42 15.60 4.41
N PRO A 46 -9.28 14.66 3.97
CA PRO A 46 -10.24 14.03 4.86
C PRO A 46 -9.51 13.13 5.85
N PHE A 47 -10.06 13.06 7.06
CA PHE A 47 -9.56 12.20 8.11
C PHE A 47 -10.69 11.33 8.63
N VAL A 48 -10.77 10.11 8.11
CA VAL A 48 -11.91 9.21 8.31
C VAL A 48 -11.64 8.30 9.52
N ASP A 49 -12.69 7.94 10.25
CA ASP A 49 -12.67 6.93 11.33
C ASP A 49 -11.88 7.26 12.61
N GLY A 50 -11.58 8.52 12.88
CA GLY A 50 -10.91 8.94 14.13
C GLY A 50 -9.46 8.44 14.26
N ARG A 51 -8.94 7.72 13.26
CA ARG A 51 -7.56 7.21 13.24
C ARG A 51 -6.61 8.30 12.78
N LYS A 52 -5.48 8.48 13.48
CA LYS A 52 -4.41 9.44 13.18
C LYS A 52 -3.58 9.11 11.93
N THR A 53 -4.22 8.69 10.84
CA THR A 53 -3.50 8.30 9.60
C THR A 53 -4.23 8.83 8.36
N PRO A 54 -3.54 9.54 7.45
CA PRO A 54 -4.10 9.96 6.18
C PRO A 54 -4.63 8.76 5.37
N PRO A 55 -5.75 8.91 4.63
CA PRO A 55 -6.18 7.88 3.70
C PRO A 55 -5.13 7.61 2.62
N ARG A 56 -5.15 6.39 2.06
CA ARG A 56 -4.21 5.98 1.01
C ARG A 56 -4.30 6.96 -0.17
N GLY A 57 -3.14 7.50 -0.59
CA GLY A 57 -3.05 8.43 -1.72
C GLY A 57 -2.98 9.91 -1.34
N PHE A 58 -3.14 10.25 -0.05
CA PHE A 58 -3.12 11.63 0.47
C PHE A 58 -1.80 12.00 1.19
N SER A 59 -0.73 11.24 0.97
CA SER A 59 0.57 11.47 1.62
C SER A 59 1.47 12.48 0.91
N ASN A 60 1.11 12.93 -0.30
CA ASN A 60 1.91 13.88 -1.07
C ASN A 60 1.34 15.30 -0.93
N HIS A 61 1.95 16.13 -0.07
CA HIS A 61 1.52 17.51 0.15
C HIS A 61 1.71 18.43 -1.08
N ASN A 62 2.46 17.98 -2.10
CA ASN A 62 2.69 18.71 -3.35
C ASN A 62 1.67 18.39 -4.45
N ASP A 63 0.65 17.58 -4.16
CA ASP A 63 -0.41 17.22 -5.11
C ASP A 63 -1.70 18.00 -4.81
N PRO A 64 -1.83 19.27 -5.26
CA PRO A 64 -2.97 20.11 -4.94
C PRO A 64 -4.30 19.56 -5.48
N GLU A 65 -4.28 18.70 -6.51
CA GLU A 65 -5.49 18.10 -7.08
C GLU A 65 -6.16 17.10 -6.12
N LYS A 66 -5.42 16.60 -5.12
CA LYS A 66 -5.92 15.72 -4.07
C LYS A 66 -6.24 16.46 -2.78
N HIS A 67 -6.09 17.77 -2.74
CA HIS A 67 -6.36 18.57 -1.57
C HIS A 67 -7.57 19.45 -1.81
N ASP A 68 -8.32 19.69 -0.74
CA ASP A 68 -9.46 20.59 -0.77
C ASP A 68 -9.27 21.75 0.21
N ILE A 69 -10.19 22.71 0.17
CA ILE A 69 -10.25 23.82 1.13
C ILE A 69 -10.83 23.33 2.47
N PRO A 70 -10.51 23.99 3.60
CA PRO A 70 -11.03 23.58 4.90
C PRO A 70 -12.57 23.47 4.95
N SER A 71 -13.29 24.40 4.32
CA SER A 71 -14.76 24.44 4.35
C SER A 71 -15.45 23.34 3.55
N ALA A 72 -14.74 22.59 2.71
CA ALA A 72 -15.29 21.48 1.95
C ALA A 72 -15.56 20.23 2.81
N TYR A 73 -15.02 20.17 4.02
CA TYR A 73 -15.14 19.01 4.91
C TYR A 73 -16.20 19.20 5.99
N GLU A 74 -17.18 18.29 6.05
CA GLU A 74 -18.15 18.24 7.14
C GLU A 74 -17.57 17.59 8.41
N GLY A 75 -16.71 16.58 8.23
CA GLY A 75 -16.07 15.79 9.30
C GLY A 75 -14.66 16.26 9.68
N ASN A 76 -13.90 15.36 10.33
CA ASN A 76 -12.50 15.61 10.64
C ASN A 76 -11.69 15.78 9.35
N TYR A 77 -10.74 16.70 9.43
CA TYR A 77 -9.82 16.99 8.35
C TYR A 77 -8.46 17.31 8.94
N ALA A 78 -7.43 17.15 8.12
CA ALA A 78 -6.07 17.52 8.48
C ALA A 78 -5.54 18.55 7.47
N VAL A 79 -4.67 19.43 7.93
CA VAL A 79 -4.04 20.50 7.17
C VAL A 79 -2.62 20.05 6.86
N HIS A 80 -2.27 19.92 5.58
CA HIS A 80 -0.90 19.65 5.16
C HIS A 80 -0.02 20.88 5.39
N ALA A 81 1.07 20.68 6.13
CA ALA A 81 2.21 21.58 6.11
C ALA A 81 2.96 21.46 4.77
N GLY A 82 4.04 22.23 4.62
CA GLY A 82 4.72 22.39 3.34
C GLY A 82 4.08 23.49 2.49
N ARG A 83 4.63 23.72 1.30
CA ARG A 83 4.20 24.82 0.42
C ARG A 83 4.10 26.13 1.21
N ASN A 84 5.21 26.51 1.83
CA ASN A 84 5.39 27.73 2.62
C ASN A 84 4.61 27.80 3.94
N LEU A 85 4.00 26.70 4.39
CA LEU A 85 3.37 26.59 5.72
C LEU A 85 4.16 25.65 6.61
N ILE A 86 4.51 26.13 7.80
CA ILE A 86 5.12 25.34 8.85
C ILE A 86 4.09 25.18 9.96
N THR A 87 3.88 23.95 10.42
CA THR A 87 3.05 23.69 11.60
C THR A 87 3.93 23.16 12.71
N ILE A 88 3.90 23.80 13.88
CA ILE A 88 4.62 23.38 15.08
C ILE A 88 3.61 22.83 16.07
N ASP A 89 3.64 21.52 16.27
CA ASP A 89 2.79 20.76 17.19
C ASP A 89 3.55 20.60 18.50
N ILE A 90 3.05 21.24 19.57
CA ILE A 90 3.68 21.28 20.87
C ILE A 90 2.84 20.44 21.83
N ASP A 91 3.40 19.33 22.28
CA ASP A 91 2.81 18.46 23.29
C ASP A 91 3.28 18.82 24.71
N ASP A 92 4.56 19.19 24.86
CA ASP A 92 5.16 19.53 26.16
C ASP A 92 5.94 20.85 26.09
N ARG A 93 5.44 21.87 26.79
CA ARG A 93 6.04 23.21 26.84
C ARG A 93 7.30 23.28 27.70
N GLU A 94 7.49 22.38 28.64
CA GLU A 94 8.66 22.39 29.53
C GLU A 94 9.92 21.89 28.81
N GLU A 95 9.74 21.00 27.84
CA GLU A 95 10.80 20.42 27.00
C GLU A 95 11.13 21.27 25.75
N LEU A 96 10.48 22.42 25.56
CA LEU A 96 10.61 23.22 24.34
C LEU A 96 12.05 23.73 24.15
N PRO A 97 12.68 23.52 22.98
CA PRO A 97 14.01 24.05 22.70
C PRO A 97 13.98 25.58 22.63
N LYS A 98 15.10 26.20 22.98
CA LYS A 98 15.21 27.67 23.09
C LYS A 98 14.79 28.41 21.82
N GLN A 99 15.07 27.82 20.66
CA GLN A 99 14.70 28.36 19.36
C GLN A 99 13.18 28.50 19.18
N LEU A 100 12.37 27.70 19.87
CA LEU A 100 10.90 27.72 19.78
C LEU A 100 10.22 28.46 20.95
N GLN A 101 10.95 28.81 22.02
CA GLN A 101 10.37 29.41 23.23
C GLN A 101 9.83 30.84 23.02
N ASN A 102 10.34 31.57 22.03
CA ASN A 102 10.02 32.98 21.80
C ASN A 102 9.40 33.22 20.41
N LEU A 103 8.66 32.24 19.88
CA LEU A 103 7.97 32.41 18.61
C LEU A 103 6.88 33.48 18.74
N PRO A 104 6.64 34.28 17.67
CA PRO A 104 5.55 35.24 17.68
C PRO A 104 4.20 34.51 17.78
N GLU A 105 3.23 35.18 18.41
CA GLU A 105 1.86 34.69 18.45
C GLU A 105 1.32 34.53 17.02
N THR A 106 0.62 33.43 16.77
CA THR A 106 0.10 33.10 15.44
C THR A 106 -1.23 32.37 15.54
N PHE A 107 -1.85 32.07 14.39
CA PHE A 107 -3.01 31.18 14.29
C PHE A 107 -2.75 29.87 15.03
N THR A 108 -3.58 29.57 16.03
CA THR A 108 -3.33 28.47 16.95
C THR A 108 -4.53 27.55 17.05
N THR A 109 -4.28 26.24 17.08
CA THR A 109 -5.30 25.23 17.36
C THR A 109 -4.94 24.49 18.65
N ASN A 110 -5.77 24.59 19.68
CA ASN A 110 -5.61 23.83 20.92
C ASN A 110 -5.99 22.37 20.69
N THR A 111 -5.16 21.44 21.15
CA THR A 111 -5.40 20.00 20.99
C THR A 111 -6.17 19.43 22.19
N PRO A 112 -6.95 18.36 22.00
CA PRO A 112 -7.66 17.67 23.08
C PRO A 112 -6.80 17.18 24.26
N HIS A 113 -5.48 17.06 24.07
CA HIS A 113 -4.56 16.53 25.10
C HIS A 113 -3.71 17.64 25.74
N GLY A 114 -4.13 18.90 25.63
CA GLY A 114 -3.46 20.04 26.28
C GLY A 114 -2.29 20.64 25.50
N GLY A 115 -1.98 20.09 24.33
CA GLY A 115 -0.99 20.63 23.39
C GLY A 115 -1.57 21.71 22.46
N VAL A 116 -0.75 22.22 21.54
CA VAL A 116 -1.15 23.23 20.55
C VAL A 116 -0.52 22.99 19.19
N HIS A 117 -1.24 23.30 18.10
CA HIS A 117 -0.68 23.45 16.76
C HIS A 117 -0.54 24.95 16.45
N LEU A 118 0.69 25.41 16.23
CA LEU A 118 1.01 26.78 15.80
C LEU A 118 1.27 26.79 14.29
N TYR A 119 0.66 27.72 13.56
CA TYR A 119 0.77 27.78 12.09
C TYR A 119 1.57 29.02 11.68
N TYR A 120 2.63 28.84 10.89
CA TYR A 120 3.51 29.93 10.45
C TYR A 120 3.71 29.91 8.94
N SER A 121 3.86 31.08 8.34
CA SER A 121 4.26 31.20 6.93
C SER A 121 5.75 31.48 6.78
N THR A 122 6.33 31.07 5.66
CA THR A 122 7.72 31.39 5.29
C THR A 122 7.79 31.74 3.80
N GLU A 123 8.70 32.64 3.42
CA GLU A 123 9.02 32.91 2.02
C GLU A 123 10.13 31.99 1.48
N ASP A 124 10.97 31.48 2.37
CA ASP A 124 12.09 30.60 2.07
C ASP A 124 11.99 29.33 2.92
N ASP A 125 11.62 28.23 2.26
CA ASP A 125 11.42 26.93 2.88
C ASP A 125 12.62 25.99 2.75
N GLU A 126 13.74 26.45 2.19
CA GLU A 126 14.94 25.65 2.04
C GLU A 126 15.46 25.19 3.42
N GLY A 127 15.83 23.92 3.52
CA GLY A 127 16.40 23.32 4.74
C GLY A 127 15.37 23.02 5.86
N ILE A 128 14.09 23.30 5.66
CA ILE A 128 13.05 22.97 6.64
C ILE A 128 12.55 21.54 6.39
N SER A 129 12.52 20.73 7.45
CA SER A 129 12.08 19.33 7.36
C SER A 129 11.28 18.91 8.59
N ASP A 130 10.53 17.83 8.45
CA ASP A 130 9.86 17.20 9.59
C ASP A 130 10.87 16.89 10.70
N THR A 131 10.55 17.28 11.92
CA THR A 131 11.41 17.12 13.09
C THR A 131 10.56 16.71 14.29
N THR A 132 10.98 15.69 15.02
CA THR A 132 10.29 15.21 16.23
C THR A 132 11.22 15.28 17.43
N GLY A 133 10.74 15.85 18.53
CA GLY A 133 11.44 15.93 19.81
C GLY A 133 10.52 15.56 20.99
N PRO A 134 11.05 15.54 22.22
CA PRO A 134 10.24 15.29 23.42
C PRO A 134 9.15 16.36 23.64
N TRP A 135 9.35 17.56 23.09
CA TRP A 135 8.42 18.69 23.16
C TRP A 135 7.27 18.62 22.14
N GLY A 136 7.38 17.77 21.11
CA GLY A 136 6.43 17.71 19.99
C GLY A 136 7.12 17.63 18.62
N GLU A 137 6.52 18.23 17.60
CA GLU A 137 6.91 18.10 16.19
C GLU A 137 6.92 19.43 15.42
N ILE A 138 7.93 19.64 14.56
CA ILE A 138 7.81 20.53 13.40
C ILE A 138 7.32 19.67 12.24
N LYS A 139 6.22 20.06 11.62
CA LYS A 139 5.64 19.44 10.44
C LYS A 139 5.87 20.35 9.23
N TYR A 140 6.50 19.81 8.19
CA TYR A 140 6.73 20.46 6.91
C TYR A 140 6.62 19.49 5.72
N GLY A 141 7.27 18.33 5.77
CA GLY A 141 7.44 17.34 4.69
C GLY A 141 6.18 16.55 4.30
N GLY A 142 4.99 17.10 4.57
CA GLY A 142 3.70 16.49 4.28
C GLY A 142 3.15 15.62 5.40
N ILE A 143 3.63 15.83 6.63
CA ILE A 143 2.92 15.37 7.83
C ILE A 143 1.79 16.37 8.10
N PRO A 144 0.52 15.94 8.05
CA PRO A 144 -0.58 16.86 8.28
C PRO A 144 -0.88 16.99 9.78
N ALA A 145 -1.37 18.17 10.18
CA ALA A 145 -1.88 18.43 11.52
C ALA A 145 -3.41 18.39 11.50
N LEU A 146 -4.07 17.86 12.54
CA LEU A 146 -5.53 17.91 12.61
C LEU A 146 -6.01 19.37 12.68
N GLY A 147 -6.98 19.69 11.82
CA GLY A 147 -7.47 21.05 11.64
C GLY A 147 -8.48 21.48 12.72
N PRO A 148 -8.60 22.79 12.98
CA PRO A 148 -9.52 23.33 13.96
C PRO A 148 -10.97 22.96 13.64
N GLY A 149 -11.72 22.66 14.69
CA GLY A 149 -13.10 22.20 14.61
C GLY A 149 -13.26 20.69 14.45
N SER A 150 -12.17 19.93 14.20
CA SER A 150 -12.16 18.46 14.23
C SER A 150 -12.40 17.93 15.65
N THR A 151 -12.96 16.72 15.77
CA THR A 151 -13.27 16.06 17.04
C THR A 151 -12.44 14.79 17.24
N LEU A 152 -12.09 14.48 18.48
CA LEU A 152 -11.37 13.27 18.86
C LEU A 152 -12.25 12.45 19.80
N ASP A 153 -12.67 11.27 19.38
CA ASP A 153 -13.30 10.29 20.27
C ASP A 153 -12.21 9.48 20.98
N HIS A 154 -12.03 9.73 22.27
CA HIS A 154 -10.99 9.09 23.07
C HIS A 154 -11.16 7.58 23.20
N SER A 155 -12.37 7.05 23.03
CA SER A 155 -12.62 5.61 23.10
C SER A 155 -12.14 4.84 21.87
N VAL A 156 -11.96 5.54 20.74
CA VAL A 156 -11.53 4.97 19.45
C VAL A 156 -10.08 5.33 19.15
N ALA A 157 -9.70 6.58 19.42
CA ALA A 157 -8.43 7.13 18.97
C ALA A 157 -7.28 6.97 19.97
N CYS A 158 -7.58 6.67 21.24
CA CYS A 158 -6.57 6.56 22.29
C CYS A 158 -6.52 5.11 22.80
N ASP A 159 -5.35 4.50 22.70
CA ASP A 159 -5.06 3.13 23.15
C ASP A 159 -4.73 3.08 24.66
N GLY A 160 -5.54 3.74 25.49
CA GLY A 160 -5.50 3.68 26.97
C GLY A 160 -4.21 4.15 27.67
N ASN A 161 -3.12 4.35 26.95
CA ASN A 161 -1.77 4.60 27.48
C ASN A 161 -1.26 6.01 27.20
N LYS A 162 -2.03 6.86 26.51
CA LYS A 162 -1.61 8.23 26.26
C LYS A 162 -1.79 9.08 27.52
N ASP A 163 -0.71 9.72 27.96
CA ASP A 163 -0.72 10.63 29.09
C ASP A 163 -1.80 11.70 28.93
N ASN A 164 -2.53 11.99 30.02
CA ASN A 164 -3.65 12.92 30.08
C ASN A 164 -4.86 12.60 29.19
N CYS A 165 -4.97 11.38 28.64
CA CYS A 165 -6.18 10.96 27.95
C CYS A 165 -7.29 10.61 28.97
N PRO A 166 -8.52 11.16 28.84
CA PRO A 166 -9.64 10.77 29.69
C PRO A 166 -10.15 9.34 29.42
N GLY A 167 -9.68 8.69 28.35
CA GLY A 167 -10.04 7.33 27.93
C GLY A 167 -11.43 7.19 27.31
N VAL A 168 -12.35 8.10 27.62
CA VAL A 168 -13.71 8.16 27.06
C VAL A 168 -14.12 9.60 26.78
N GLY A 169 -15.12 9.80 25.92
CA GLY A 169 -15.65 11.12 25.58
C GLY A 169 -15.14 11.64 24.25
N VAL A 170 -15.70 12.77 23.82
CA VAL A 170 -15.36 13.42 22.56
C VAL A 170 -14.93 14.85 22.86
N ASP A 171 -13.68 15.15 22.54
CA ASP A 171 -13.13 16.51 22.64
C ASP A 171 -12.90 17.10 21.26
N ARG A 172 -12.63 18.41 21.21
CA ARG A 172 -12.51 19.16 19.97
C ARG A 172 -11.16 19.86 19.87
N TYR A 173 -10.66 19.96 18.65
CA TYR A 173 -9.57 20.86 18.31
C TYR A 173 -10.12 22.30 18.26
N GLU A 174 -9.78 23.12 19.26
CA GLU A 174 -10.34 24.46 19.42
C GLU A 174 -9.48 25.52 18.74
N LEU A 175 -10.15 26.52 18.17
CA LEU A 175 -9.49 27.59 17.43
C LEU A 175 -9.22 28.80 18.31
N GLU A 176 -7.99 29.29 18.29
CA GLU A 176 -7.64 30.65 18.68
C GLU A 176 -7.33 31.47 17.42
N ASP A 177 -8.31 32.29 17.01
CA ASP A 177 -8.23 33.06 15.77
C ASP A 177 -7.22 34.21 15.87
N ARG A 178 -6.16 34.09 15.07
CA ARG A 178 -5.07 35.06 14.91
C ARG A 178 -4.55 34.98 13.47
N PRO A 179 -3.88 36.01 12.94
CA PRO A 179 -3.17 35.91 11.67
C PRO A 179 -2.12 34.77 11.68
N ILE A 180 -1.92 34.11 10.54
CA ILE A 180 -0.75 33.23 10.35
C ILE A 180 0.48 34.13 10.20
N HIS A 181 1.33 34.15 11.21
CA HIS A 181 2.48 35.04 11.28
C HIS A 181 3.58 34.56 10.32
N PRO A 182 4.18 35.46 9.50
CA PRO A 182 5.38 35.13 8.73
C PRO A 182 6.59 35.05 9.65
N LEU A 183 7.45 34.06 9.46
CA LEU A 183 8.68 33.95 10.24
C LEU A 183 9.80 34.79 9.61
N GLU A 184 10.53 35.49 10.48
CA GLU A 184 11.72 36.22 10.08
C GLU A 184 12.90 35.26 9.87
N ASP A 185 13.86 35.65 9.02
CA ASP A 185 15.05 34.86 8.69
C ASP A 185 15.81 34.35 9.91
N THR A 186 15.86 35.14 10.99
CA THR A 186 16.55 34.76 12.23
C THR A 186 15.83 33.63 12.97
N THR A 187 14.50 33.64 13.00
CA THR A 187 13.69 32.56 13.59
C THR A 187 13.71 31.33 12.71
N LEU A 188 13.63 31.51 11.39
CA LEU A 188 13.76 30.43 10.41
C LEU A 188 15.13 29.74 10.50
N ALA A 189 16.22 30.50 10.68
CA ALA A 189 17.54 29.94 10.88
C ALA A 189 17.61 29.04 12.14
N GLY A 190 16.96 29.44 13.24
CA GLY A 190 16.85 28.60 14.44
C GLY A 190 16.01 27.33 14.22
N ILE A 191 14.93 27.41 13.42
CA ILE A 191 14.14 26.25 13.03
C ILE A 191 14.95 25.32 12.12
N ARG A 192 15.68 25.87 11.14
CA ARG A 192 16.58 25.09 10.28
C ARG A 192 17.69 24.42 11.07
N GLU A 193 18.29 25.13 12.02
CA GLU A 193 19.25 24.53 12.94
C GLU A 193 18.61 23.38 13.71
N LEU A 194 17.38 23.51 14.22
CA LEU A 194 16.67 22.40 14.84
C LEU A 194 16.39 21.24 13.86
N CYS A 195 16.02 21.54 12.62
CA CYS A 195 15.83 20.54 11.57
C CYS A 195 17.14 19.85 11.20
N GLU A 196 18.27 20.56 11.19
CA GLU A 196 19.60 20.06 10.89
C GLU A 196 20.24 19.34 12.06
N GLU A 197 20.08 19.82 13.28
CA GLU A 197 20.45 19.14 14.52
C GLU A 197 19.63 17.89 14.65
N SER A 198 18.32 17.97 14.38
CA SER A 198 17.51 16.79 14.20
C SER A 198 18.07 15.98 13.07
N SER A 199 18.49 16.47 11.91
CA SER A 199 19.07 15.67 10.81
C SER A 199 20.43 15.04 11.11
N THR A 200 21.27 15.69 11.91
CA THR A 200 22.63 15.27 12.27
C THR A 200 22.63 14.38 13.51
N THR A 201 21.68 14.57 14.42
CA THR A 201 21.26 13.58 15.41
C THR A 201 20.25 12.55 14.86
N SER A 202 19.69 12.77 13.64
CA SER A 202 18.83 11.89 12.81
C SER A 202 19.61 11.18 11.72
N ARG A 203 20.95 11.33 11.73
CA ARG A 203 21.82 10.18 11.49
C ARG A 203 21.64 9.11 12.57
N THR A 204 20.88 9.38 13.65
CA THR A 204 20.65 8.44 14.74
C THR A 204 19.26 8.45 15.42
N LYS A 205 18.30 9.32 15.07
CA LYS A 205 17.01 9.42 15.77
C LYS A 205 15.83 9.90 14.90
N SER A 206 15.30 9.01 14.05
CA SER A 206 13.85 8.80 14.16
C SER A 206 13.61 8.36 15.61
N ASN A 207 12.69 8.97 16.37
CA ASN A 207 12.41 8.57 17.76
C ASN A 207 11.40 7.41 17.86
N ALA A 208 11.44 6.45 16.95
CA ALA A 208 11.41 5.08 17.44
C ALA A 208 12.86 4.80 17.86
N PRO A 209 13.16 4.15 18.99
CA PRO A 209 14.51 3.60 19.17
C PRO A 209 14.89 2.96 17.84
N THR A 210 15.95 3.44 17.16
CA THR A 210 16.57 2.59 16.15
C THR A 210 17.06 1.43 16.98
N ASP A 211 16.21 0.42 17.14
CA ASP A 211 16.55 -0.77 17.89
C ASP A 211 17.90 -1.17 17.36
N ALA A 212 18.84 -1.30 18.31
CA ALA A 212 20.23 -1.56 18.00
C ALA A 212 20.25 -2.65 16.92
N ILE A 213 20.83 -2.32 15.76
CA ILE A 213 20.87 -3.24 14.63
C ILE A 213 21.47 -4.52 15.15
N LYS A 214 20.66 -5.59 15.19
CA LYS A 214 21.15 -6.88 15.63
C LYS A 214 21.84 -7.51 14.45
N LYS A 215 23.18 -7.53 14.49
CA LYS A 215 23.98 -8.26 13.52
C LYS A 215 23.48 -9.71 13.43
N PRO A 216 23.44 -10.31 12.23
CA PRO A 216 23.09 -11.70 12.12
C PRO A 216 24.16 -12.56 12.81
N ASP A 217 23.79 -13.77 13.18
CA ASP A 217 24.78 -14.80 13.52
C ASP A 217 25.62 -15.07 12.27
N GLU A 218 26.90 -14.70 12.30
CA GLU A 218 27.80 -14.74 11.14
C GLU A 218 27.91 -16.16 10.56
N VAL A 219 28.04 -17.18 11.41
CA VAL A 219 28.18 -18.57 10.96
C VAL A 219 26.92 -19.03 10.23
N ARG A 220 25.75 -18.74 10.81
CA ARG A 220 24.47 -19.07 10.17
C ARG A 220 24.31 -18.28 8.88
N ALA A 221 24.55 -16.97 8.90
CA ALA A 221 24.37 -16.12 7.75
C ALA A 221 25.24 -16.55 6.55
N GLU A 222 26.50 -16.92 6.80
CA GLU A 222 27.41 -17.49 5.80
C GLU A 222 26.88 -18.81 5.25
N GLN A 223 26.53 -19.77 6.13
CA GLN A 223 26.00 -21.08 5.74
C GLN A 223 24.72 -20.96 4.89
N GLU A 224 23.78 -20.13 5.31
CA GLU A 224 22.51 -19.95 4.61
C GLU A 224 22.68 -19.19 3.28
N THR A 225 23.63 -18.26 3.22
CA THR A 225 23.99 -17.56 1.97
C THR A 225 24.68 -18.52 1.00
N GLU A 226 25.59 -19.38 1.47
CA GLU A 226 26.24 -20.41 0.66
C GLU A 226 25.21 -21.39 0.08
N TRP A 227 24.27 -21.87 0.91
CA TRP A 227 23.19 -22.73 0.44
C TRP A 227 22.30 -22.02 -0.59
N LEU A 228 21.88 -20.78 -0.32
CA LEU A 228 21.04 -20.01 -1.24
C LEU A 228 21.72 -19.85 -2.61
N CYS A 229 22.97 -19.37 -2.61
CA CYS A 229 23.69 -19.02 -3.84
C CYS A 229 24.30 -20.23 -4.56
N GLY A 230 24.74 -21.26 -3.83
CA GLY A 230 25.41 -22.45 -4.37
C GLY A 230 24.46 -23.59 -4.72
N GLU A 231 23.31 -23.67 -4.05
CA GLU A 231 22.36 -24.77 -4.24
C GLU A 231 20.98 -24.29 -4.69
N PHE A 232 20.33 -23.41 -3.94
CA PHE A 232 18.92 -23.08 -4.21
C PHE A 232 18.74 -22.36 -5.54
N LEU A 233 19.39 -21.20 -5.70
CA LEU A 233 19.21 -20.34 -6.86
C LEU A 233 19.64 -21.03 -8.18
N PRO A 234 20.79 -21.74 -8.26
CA PRO A 234 21.19 -22.38 -9.51
C PRO A 234 20.36 -23.59 -9.91
N LYS A 235 19.75 -24.31 -8.95
CA LYS A 235 19.03 -25.57 -9.23
C LYS A 235 17.52 -25.42 -9.34
N TYR A 236 16.93 -24.47 -8.60
CA TYR A 236 15.48 -24.38 -8.41
C TYR A 236 14.87 -23.06 -8.87
N ALA A 237 15.63 -21.96 -8.86
CA ALA A 237 15.14 -20.67 -9.35
C ALA A 237 15.43 -20.51 -10.84
N GLY A 238 14.44 -19.99 -11.58
CA GLY A 238 14.66 -19.57 -12.95
C GLY A 238 15.60 -18.37 -13.02
N LYS A 239 16.31 -18.20 -14.13
CA LYS A 239 17.35 -17.19 -14.32
C LYS A 239 16.90 -15.76 -14.00
N ALA A 240 15.75 -15.31 -14.52
CA ALA A 240 15.23 -13.97 -14.23
C ALA A 240 14.94 -13.76 -12.74
N MET A 241 14.40 -14.78 -12.06
CA MET A 241 14.20 -14.71 -10.62
C MET A 241 15.53 -14.66 -9.86
N ASN A 242 16.48 -15.51 -10.21
CA ASN A 242 17.81 -15.57 -9.60
C ASN A 242 18.51 -14.20 -9.70
N GLU A 243 18.63 -13.67 -10.92
CA GLU A 243 19.22 -12.35 -11.17
C GLU A 243 18.48 -11.26 -10.40
N SER A 244 17.16 -11.28 -10.41
CA SER A 244 16.36 -10.25 -9.74
C SER A 244 16.49 -10.29 -8.22
N LEU A 245 16.52 -11.46 -7.59
CA LEU A 245 16.67 -11.56 -6.14
C LEU A 245 18.05 -11.07 -5.71
N LEU A 246 19.09 -11.54 -6.39
CA LEU A 246 20.46 -11.14 -6.08
C LEU A 246 20.69 -9.65 -6.31
N ASP A 247 20.11 -9.08 -7.37
CA ASP A 247 20.17 -7.64 -7.61
C ASP A 247 19.55 -6.86 -6.44
N ILE A 248 18.32 -7.20 -6.01
CA ILE A 248 17.63 -6.54 -4.89
C ILE A 248 18.43 -6.68 -3.57
N LEU A 249 18.98 -7.86 -3.31
CA LEU A 249 19.79 -8.11 -2.12
C LEU A 249 21.06 -7.25 -2.10
N LYS A 250 21.66 -7.01 -3.28
CA LYS A 250 22.87 -6.19 -3.46
C LYS A 250 22.62 -4.69 -3.60
N GLY A 251 21.40 -4.21 -3.38
CA GLY A 251 21.10 -2.77 -3.51
C GLY A 251 20.41 -2.35 -4.81
N GLY A 252 20.19 -3.26 -5.74
CA GLY A 252 19.52 -3.00 -7.01
C GLY A 252 18.00 -2.98 -6.92
N PHE A 253 17.37 -3.03 -8.10
CA PHE A 253 15.92 -2.90 -8.28
C PHE A 253 15.24 -4.23 -8.62
N GLY A 254 16.02 -5.21 -9.07
CA GLY A 254 15.51 -6.41 -9.72
C GLY A 254 14.94 -6.12 -11.11
N HIS A 255 14.41 -7.17 -11.73
CA HIS A 255 13.84 -7.10 -13.09
C HIS A 255 12.34 -6.77 -13.13
N PHE A 256 11.71 -6.66 -11.96
CA PHE A 256 10.28 -6.42 -11.84
C PHE A 256 9.98 -4.92 -11.85
N ASP A 257 8.89 -4.54 -12.52
CA ASP A 257 8.36 -3.18 -12.54
C ASP A 257 7.74 -2.81 -11.18
N TRP A 258 8.57 -2.70 -10.14
CA TRP A 258 8.18 -2.17 -8.82
C TRP A 258 8.12 -0.64 -8.80
N ARG A 259 8.27 -0.01 -9.97
CA ARG A 259 8.12 1.44 -10.12
C ARG A 259 6.65 1.79 -9.86
N PRO A 260 6.36 2.76 -8.97
CA PRO A 260 5.08 3.43 -9.00
C PRO A 260 4.86 3.94 -10.42
N SER A 261 3.65 3.72 -10.97
CA SER A 261 3.29 4.19 -12.30
C SER A 261 3.67 5.67 -12.47
N ASN A 262 4.58 5.92 -13.41
CA ASN A 262 5.00 7.23 -13.97
C ASN A 262 6.11 8.04 -13.31
N ASP A 263 6.70 7.64 -12.17
CA ASP A 263 7.88 8.35 -11.63
C ASP A 263 9.11 7.43 -11.62
N SER A 264 10.03 7.67 -12.54
CA SER A 264 11.27 6.90 -12.68
C SER A 264 12.26 7.14 -11.54
N SER A 265 12.00 8.11 -10.65
CA SER A 265 12.94 8.56 -9.61
C SER A 265 12.63 8.04 -8.20
N SER A 266 11.40 7.60 -7.91
CA SER A 266 11.00 7.18 -6.55
C SER A 266 10.92 5.66 -6.40
N LEU A 267 11.92 5.09 -5.72
CA LEU A 267 11.95 3.67 -5.39
C LEU A 267 11.16 3.38 -4.11
N ASP A 268 10.16 2.50 -4.19
CA ASP A 268 9.52 1.95 -2.99
C ASP A 268 10.40 0.89 -2.31
N ARG A 269 11.36 1.38 -1.52
CA ARG A 269 12.31 0.57 -0.74
C ARG A 269 11.62 -0.41 0.23
N SER A 270 10.43 -0.09 0.72
CA SER A 270 9.69 -0.98 1.62
C SER A 270 9.18 -2.21 0.86
N ARG A 271 8.58 -2.00 -0.32
CA ARG A 271 8.09 -3.11 -1.14
C ARG A 271 9.21 -4.02 -1.63
N LEU A 272 10.37 -3.46 -1.99
CA LEU A 272 11.55 -4.27 -2.33
C LEU A 272 12.01 -5.16 -1.18
N ASN A 273 12.07 -4.63 0.05
CA ASN A 273 12.48 -5.44 1.20
C ASN A 273 11.46 -6.54 1.50
N ILE A 274 10.16 -6.24 1.49
CA ILE A 274 9.09 -7.25 1.66
C ILE A 274 9.23 -8.33 0.59
N TYR A 275 9.47 -7.94 -0.67
CA TYR A 275 9.65 -8.88 -1.77
C TYR A 275 10.85 -9.80 -1.54
N ALA A 276 12.03 -9.23 -1.26
CA ALA A 276 13.24 -10.02 -1.01
C ALA A 276 13.06 -10.99 0.15
N LEU A 277 12.50 -10.53 1.27
CA LEU A 277 12.24 -11.36 2.44
C LEU A 277 11.22 -12.46 2.15
N SER A 278 10.14 -12.17 1.42
CA SER A 278 9.14 -13.16 1.01
C SER A 278 9.75 -14.23 0.10
N MET A 279 10.67 -13.84 -0.79
CA MET A 279 11.38 -14.78 -1.67
C MET A 279 12.34 -15.69 -0.90
N LEU A 280 13.12 -15.12 0.03
CA LEU A 280 14.01 -15.87 0.91
C LEU A 280 13.23 -16.81 1.83
N TYR A 281 12.16 -16.33 2.46
CA TYR A 281 11.28 -17.13 3.30
C TYR A 281 10.76 -18.35 2.54
N GLY A 282 10.20 -18.15 1.34
CA GLY A 282 9.72 -19.26 0.52
C GLY A 282 10.82 -20.26 0.13
N ALA A 283 12.06 -19.79 -0.10
CA ALA A 283 13.19 -20.68 -0.41
C ALA A 283 13.49 -21.64 0.74
N PHE A 284 13.55 -21.13 1.97
CA PHE A 284 13.76 -21.93 3.17
C PHE A 284 12.57 -22.84 3.50
N ARG A 285 11.34 -22.37 3.25
CA ARG A 285 10.15 -23.23 3.34
C ARG A 285 10.20 -24.40 2.36
N GLU A 286 10.66 -24.16 1.13
CA GLU A 286 10.79 -25.22 0.12
C GLU A 286 11.95 -26.19 0.45
N ARG A 287 12.98 -25.74 1.18
CA ARG A 287 14.01 -26.62 1.75
C ARG A 287 13.44 -27.60 2.78
N GLY A 288 12.33 -27.25 3.43
CA GLY A 288 11.68 -28.04 4.47
C GLY A 288 11.81 -27.44 5.88
N ASP A 289 12.30 -26.21 6.00
CA ASP A 289 12.36 -25.50 7.27
C ASP A 289 10.93 -25.17 7.75
N ASP A 290 10.72 -25.23 9.07
CA ASP A 290 9.47 -24.74 9.67
C ASP A 290 9.36 -23.20 9.60
N GLU A 291 8.26 -22.63 10.10
CA GLU A 291 7.98 -21.20 9.90
C GLU A 291 9.01 -20.32 10.60
N ASP A 292 9.34 -20.68 11.85
CA ASP A 292 10.28 -19.94 12.67
C ASP A 292 11.71 -20.06 12.11
N GLU A 293 12.13 -21.25 11.70
CA GLU A 293 13.48 -21.46 11.15
C GLU A 293 13.63 -20.79 9.77
N ALA A 294 12.61 -20.88 8.90
CA ALA A 294 12.61 -20.19 7.61
C ALA A 294 12.67 -18.66 7.78
N ARG A 295 11.95 -18.12 8.77
CA ARG A 295 12.01 -16.71 9.16
C ARG A 295 13.42 -16.32 9.60
N HIS A 296 14.02 -17.08 10.52
CA HIS A 296 15.36 -16.80 11.02
C HIS A 296 16.41 -16.84 9.91
N ASN A 297 16.34 -17.82 9.01
CA ASN A 297 17.29 -17.98 7.91
C ASN A 297 17.12 -16.89 6.84
N ALA A 298 15.88 -16.51 6.51
CA ALA A 298 15.59 -15.39 5.62
C ALA A 298 16.16 -14.07 6.16
N LEU A 299 15.95 -13.79 7.45
CA LEU A 299 16.51 -12.61 8.10
C LEU A 299 18.05 -12.65 8.12
N ALA A 300 18.66 -13.79 8.44
CA ALA A 300 20.12 -13.93 8.50
C ALA A 300 20.77 -13.57 7.15
N VAL A 301 20.27 -14.14 6.06
CA VAL A 301 20.77 -13.85 4.70
C VAL A 301 20.51 -12.40 4.31
N PHE A 302 19.28 -11.89 4.53
CA PHE A 302 18.94 -10.52 4.18
C PHE A 302 19.84 -9.50 4.88
N LYS A 303 20.09 -9.72 6.19
CA LYS A 303 20.99 -8.88 6.99
C LYS A 303 22.42 -8.94 6.47
N ASN A 304 22.92 -10.13 6.13
CA ASN A 304 24.27 -10.30 5.59
C ASN A 304 24.47 -9.47 4.32
N PHE A 305 23.58 -9.62 3.35
CA PHE A 305 23.63 -8.85 2.10
C PHE A 305 23.53 -7.35 2.32
N CYS A 306 22.66 -6.90 3.24
CA CYS A 306 22.54 -5.47 3.54
C CYS A 306 23.79 -4.89 4.23
N LEU A 307 24.51 -5.68 5.03
CA LEU A 307 25.78 -5.25 5.65
C LEU A 307 26.92 -5.22 4.64
N GLU A 308 26.97 -6.20 3.72
CA GLU A 308 27.95 -6.20 2.62
C GLU A 308 27.68 -5.08 1.59
N ASN A 309 26.41 -4.71 1.40
CA ASN A 309 25.96 -3.73 0.42
C ASN A 309 25.15 -2.63 1.12
N GLU A 310 25.82 -1.81 1.94
CA GLU A 310 25.18 -0.81 2.80
C GLU A 310 24.38 0.27 2.04
N TRP A 311 24.68 0.45 0.76
CA TRP A 311 24.11 1.47 -0.10
C TRP A 311 23.41 0.83 -1.29
N ASP A 312 22.23 1.33 -1.63
CA ASP A 312 21.52 0.93 -2.84
C ASP A 312 22.09 1.64 -4.08
N VAL A 313 21.67 1.21 -5.27
CA VAL A 313 22.14 1.75 -6.55
C VAL A 313 21.78 3.23 -6.76
N THR A 314 20.90 3.80 -5.93
CA THR A 314 20.57 5.23 -5.92
C THR A 314 21.45 6.04 -4.97
N GLY A 315 22.39 5.40 -4.27
CA GLY A 315 23.25 6.03 -3.27
C GLY A 315 22.57 6.24 -1.92
N ASN A 316 21.39 5.67 -1.71
CA ASN A 316 20.71 5.73 -0.41
C ASN A 316 21.14 4.55 0.47
N ARG A 317 21.32 4.81 1.77
CA ARG A 317 21.60 3.72 2.72
C ARG A 317 20.41 2.76 2.79
N ARG A 318 20.69 1.46 2.92
CA ARG A 318 19.64 0.42 3.02
C ARG A 318 18.67 0.76 4.15
N LYS A 319 17.37 0.73 3.87
CA LYS A 319 16.32 1.25 4.77
C LYS A 319 16.35 0.62 6.17
N TRP A 320 16.68 -0.67 6.28
CA TRP A 320 16.87 -1.35 7.58
C TRP A 320 18.04 -0.78 8.37
N LEU A 321 19.18 -0.50 7.74
CA LEU A 321 20.34 0.11 8.39
C LEU A 321 20.05 1.54 8.90
N THR A 322 19.03 2.19 8.36
CA THR A 322 18.55 3.51 8.82
C THR A 322 17.45 3.40 9.88
N LYS A 323 16.52 2.44 9.74
CA LYS A 323 15.31 2.34 10.57
C LYS A 323 15.41 1.35 11.73
N GLY A 324 16.47 0.54 11.80
CA GLY A 324 16.74 -0.37 12.92
C GLY A 324 16.00 -1.71 12.85
N GLU A 325 16.19 -2.53 13.88
CA GLU A 325 15.71 -3.93 13.92
C GLU A 325 14.18 -4.05 13.87
N GLN A 326 13.44 -3.21 14.59
CA GLN A 326 11.97 -3.24 14.59
C GLN A 326 11.40 -3.10 13.17
N TYR A 327 11.95 -2.21 12.35
CA TYR A 327 11.51 -2.07 10.96
C TYR A 327 11.68 -3.38 10.19
N LEU A 328 12.81 -4.06 10.38
CA LEU A 328 13.06 -5.32 9.68
C LEU A 328 12.11 -6.43 10.17
N GLN A 329 11.85 -6.51 11.48
CA GLN A 329 10.89 -7.47 12.02
C GLN A 329 9.48 -7.21 11.47
N ASN A 330 8.99 -5.98 11.50
CA ASN A 330 7.69 -5.62 10.92
C ASN A 330 7.62 -5.91 9.42
N THR A 331 8.73 -5.71 8.70
CA THR A 331 8.84 -6.01 7.27
C THR A 331 8.78 -7.52 7.02
N MET A 332 9.39 -8.32 7.90
CA MET A 332 9.33 -9.78 7.87
C MET A 332 7.92 -10.30 8.19
N ASP A 333 7.27 -9.75 9.22
CA ASP A 333 5.86 -10.06 9.55
C ASP A 333 4.95 -9.81 8.34
N SER A 334 5.14 -8.67 7.68
CA SER A 334 4.41 -8.35 6.45
C SER A 334 4.72 -9.32 5.31
N ALA A 335 5.96 -9.78 5.20
CA ALA A 335 6.38 -10.72 4.17
C ALA A 335 5.78 -12.12 4.39
N GLU A 336 5.67 -12.56 5.64
CA GLU A 336 5.01 -13.81 6.04
C GLU A 336 3.50 -13.75 5.87
N GLU A 337 2.85 -12.69 6.36
CA GLU A 337 1.40 -12.49 6.23
C GLU A 337 0.97 -12.45 4.76
N GLN A 338 1.79 -11.85 3.89
CA GLN A 338 1.54 -11.77 2.45
C GLN A 338 2.07 -12.96 1.67
N PHE A 339 2.72 -13.93 2.33
CA PHE A 339 3.30 -15.08 1.66
C PHE A 339 2.20 -15.99 1.11
N ASN A 340 2.17 -16.13 -0.21
CA ASN A 340 1.32 -17.08 -0.90
C ASN A 340 2.23 -18.05 -1.66
N ARG A 341 2.23 -19.33 -1.24
CA ARG A 341 3.12 -20.35 -1.80
C ARG A 341 2.96 -20.54 -3.30
N GLU A 342 1.74 -20.51 -3.82
CA GLU A 342 1.47 -20.69 -5.25
C GLU A 342 2.05 -19.52 -6.07
N ARG A 343 1.75 -18.29 -5.64
CA ARG A 343 2.30 -17.08 -6.27
C ARG A 343 3.82 -17.01 -6.18
N TRP A 344 4.38 -17.49 -5.07
CA TRP A 344 5.83 -17.59 -4.90
C TRP A 344 6.43 -18.61 -5.87
N LEU A 345 5.86 -19.82 -6.00
CA LEU A 345 6.31 -20.83 -6.96
C LEU A 345 6.26 -20.33 -8.41
N GLN A 346 5.22 -19.56 -8.78
CA GLN A 346 5.14 -18.92 -10.09
C GLN A 346 6.31 -17.99 -10.35
N ARG A 347 6.65 -17.13 -9.38
CA ARG A 347 7.78 -16.21 -9.48
C ARG A 347 9.12 -16.95 -9.51
N LEU A 348 9.25 -17.97 -8.66
CA LEU A 348 10.46 -18.78 -8.54
C LEU A 348 10.87 -19.36 -9.90
N ARG A 349 9.91 -19.86 -10.67
CA ARG A 349 10.13 -20.55 -11.93
C ARG A 349 10.35 -19.60 -13.13
N LYS A 350 10.37 -18.28 -12.94
CA LYS A 350 10.57 -17.32 -14.05
C LYS A 350 12.00 -17.38 -14.57
N GLU A 351 12.15 -17.87 -15.80
CA GLU A 351 13.43 -17.96 -16.49
C GLU A 351 13.77 -16.66 -17.23
N TYR A 352 12.77 -15.99 -17.82
CA TYR A 352 12.96 -14.77 -18.60
C TYR A 352 12.16 -13.61 -18.01
N LYS A 353 12.59 -12.39 -18.34
CA LYS A 353 11.94 -11.15 -17.90
C LYS A 353 10.45 -11.12 -18.28
N ASP A 354 10.13 -11.64 -19.46
CA ASP A 354 8.78 -11.63 -20.03
C ASP A 354 7.98 -12.92 -19.76
N GLY A 355 8.52 -13.90 -19.01
CA GLY A 355 7.79 -15.12 -18.65
C GLY A 355 8.59 -16.42 -18.77
N PHE A 356 7.89 -17.51 -19.13
CA PHE A 356 8.45 -18.86 -19.25
C PHE A 356 8.91 -19.13 -20.69
N ASP A 357 9.98 -19.90 -20.87
CA ASP A 357 10.31 -20.50 -22.16
C ASP A 357 9.61 -21.86 -22.29
N ALA A 358 8.64 -21.87 -23.19
CA ALA A 358 7.77 -23.00 -23.47
C ALA A 358 8.42 -24.10 -24.31
N ASP A 359 9.70 -24.02 -24.68
CA ASP A 359 10.40 -25.07 -25.42
C ASP A 359 11.43 -25.78 -24.54
N GLU A 360 12.11 -25.05 -23.64
CA GLU A 360 13.12 -25.64 -22.75
C GLU A 360 12.54 -26.31 -21.50
N HIS A 361 11.50 -25.72 -20.90
CA HIS A 361 11.13 -26.07 -19.52
C HIS A 361 10.14 -27.20 -19.41
N GLN A 362 9.42 -27.48 -20.49
CA GLN A 362 8.28 -28.37 -20.49
C GLN A 362 7.43 -28.22 -19.23
N PRO A 363 6.95 -26.99 -18.92
CA PRO A 363 6.13 -26.72 -17.72
C PRO A 363 4.91 -27.62 -17.61
N TRP A 364 4.59 -28.35 -18.68
CA TRP A 364 3.55 -29.35 -18.80
C TRP A 364 3.93 -30.79 -18.39
N LEU A 365 5.20 -31.06 -18.05
CA LEU A 365 5.68 -32.31 -17.48
C LEU A 365 5.96 -32.17 -15.98
N ASP A 366 5.43 -33.09 -15.16
CA ASP A 366 5.85 -33.23 -13.77
C ASP A 366 7.28 -33.83 -13.75
N ARG A 367 8.29 -32.99 -13.49
CA ARG A 367 9.72 -33.40 -13.43
C ARG A 367 9.99 -34.50 -12.41
N TYR A 368 9.13 -34.65 -11.39
CA TYR A 368 9.26 -35.65 -10.34
C TYR A 368 8.41 -36.91 -10.61
N LYS A 369 7.46 -36.85 -11.56
CA LYS A 369 6.57 -37.97 -11.89
C LYS A 369 6.54 -38.22 -13.40
N ARG A 370 7.45 -39.09 -13.86
CA ARG A 370 7.48 -39.59 -15.25
C ARG A 370 6.06 -39.96 -15.72
N ASN A 371 5.66 -39.41 -16.87
CA ASN A 371 4.37 -39.63 -17.55
C ASN A 371 3.12 -39.03 -16.88
N LYS A 372 3.27 -38.13 -15.90
CA LYS A 372 2.15 -37.34 -15.38
C LYS A 372 2.17 -35.92 -15.96
N PRO A 373 0.98 -35.34 -16.26
CA PRO A 373 0.92 -33.93 -16.57
C PRO A 373 1.42 -33.13 -15.37
N SER A 374 2.06 -32.00 -15.63
CA SER A 374 2.43 -31.04 -14.58
C SER A 374 1.18 -30.46 -13.92
N ASP A 375 1.36 -29.89 -12.73
CA ASP A 375 0.38 -29.02 -12.08
C ASP A 375 -0.15 -27.93 -13.03
N ILE A 376 0.71 -27.22 -13.78
CA ILE A 376 0.29 -26.13 -14.70
C ILE A 376 -0.68 -26.61 -15.79
N THR A 377 -0.46 -27.82 -16.33
CA THR A 377 -1.36 -28.40 -17.35
C THR A 377 -2.66 -28.90 -16.73
N GLU A 378 -2.59 -29.49 -15.54
CA GLU A 378 -3.79 -29.88 -14.80
C GLU A 378 -4.61 -28.64 -14.43
N ASP A 379 -3.98 -27.58 -13.96
CA ASP A 379 -4.57 -26.29 -13.62
C ASP A 379 -5.17 -25.58 -14.84
N THR A 380 -4.50 -25.62 -16.00
CA THR A 380 -5.05 -25.10 -17.27
C THR A 380 -6.31 -25.88 -17.66
N VAL A 381 -6.30 -27.21 -17.51
CA VAL A 381 -7.47 -28.06 -17.78
C VAL A 381 -8.60 -27.79 -16.77
N LEU A 382 -8.28 -27.58 -15.49
CA LEU A 382 -9.26 -27.27 -14.43
C LEU A 382 -9.88 -25.88 -14.63
N ALA A 383 -9.07 -24.86 -14.93
CA ALA A 383 -9.53 -23.52 -15.31
C ALA A 383 -10.47 -23.60 -16.51
N THR A 384 -10.10 -24.38 -17.52
CA THR A 384 -10.92 -24.58 -18.70
C THR A 384 -12.25 -25.28 -18.39
N VAL A 385 -12.24 -26.31 -17.53
CA VAL A 385 -13.47 -26.98 -17.07
C VAL A 385 -14.35 -26.00 -16.30
N TRP A 386 -13.78 -25.17 -15.42
CA TRP A 386 -14.51 -24.18 -14.65
C TRP A 386 -15.16 -23.11 -15.54
N LEU A 387 -14.40 -22.55 -16.49
CA LEU A 387 -14.89 -21.58 -17.47
C LEU A 387 -16.01 -22.14 -18.35
N LEU A 388 -15.93 -23.42 -18.75
CA LEU A 388 -16.95 -24.08 -19.58
C LEU A 388 -18.17 -24.59 -18.80
N SER A 389 -18.02 -24.84 -17.50
CA SER A 389 -19.12 -25.37 -16.65
C SER A 389 -19.86 -24.27 -15.88
N GLY A 390 -19.25 -23.09 -15.75
CA GLY A 390 -19.84 -21.96 -15.04
C GLY A 390 -20.95 -21.27 -15.84
N PRO A 391 -21.93 -20.65 -15.16
CA PRO A 391 -23.06 -19.97 -15.80
C PRO A 391 -22.67 -18.58 -16.35
N PHE A 392 -21.51 -18.46 -16.99
CA PHE A 392 -21.01 -17.18 -17.48
C PHE A 392 -21.65 -16.83 -18.82
N THR A 393 -22.17 -15.60 -18.95
CA THR A 393 -22.90 -15.14 -20.15
C THR A 393 -22.04 -14.32 -21.11
N ALA A 394 -20.71 -14.34 -20.92
CA ALA A 394 -19.66 -13.53 -21.55
C ALA A 394 -19.59 -12.08 -21.04
N PRO A 395 -18.37 -11.49 -20.95
CA PRO A 395 -17.07 -12.11 -21.18
C PRO A 395 -16.76 -13.20 -20.13
N LEU A 396 -15.93 -14.18 -20.51
CA LEU A 396 -15.46 -15.19 -19.57
C LEU A 396 -14.59 -14.51 -18.50
N PRO A 397 -14.72 -14.87 -17.22
CA PRO A 397 -13.91 -14.29 -16.14
C PRO A 397 -12.50 -14.92 -16.16
N VAL A 398 -11.73 -14.60 -17.20
CA VAL A 398 -10.40 -15.18 -17.46
C VAL A 398 -9.41 -14.74 -16.38
N GLU A 399 -9.49 -13.50 -15.92
CA GLU A 399 -8.66 -12.97 -14.83
C GLU A 399 -8.94 -13.70 -13.51
N ASP A 400 -10.21 -13.98 -13.22
CA ASP A 400 -10.60 -14.74 -12.01
C ASP A 400 -10.13 -16.21 -12.12
N ALA A 401 -10.22 -16.81 -13.31
CA ALA A 401 -9.69 -18.16 -13.55
C ALA A 401 -8.16 -18.18 -13.44
N SER A 402 -7.47 -17.17 -13.98
CA SER A 402 -6.03 -17.01 -13.86
C SER A 402 -5.59 -16.91 -12.41
N ALA A 403 -6.31 -16.12 -11.62
CA ALA A 403 -6.06 -15.96 -10.20
C ALA A 403 -6.39 -17.25 -9.41
N MET A 404 -7.50 -17.91 -9.74
CA MET A 404 -8.00 -19.09 -9.02
C MET A 404 -7.17 -20.34 -9.27
N PHE A 405 -6.72 -20.53 -10.51
CA PHE A 405 -5.97 -21.72 -10.93
C PHE A 405 -4.49 -21.43 -11.13
N SER A 406 -4.01 -20.25 -10.73
CA SER A 406 -2.60 -19.93 -10.73
C SER A 406 -1.92 -20.11 -12.12
N VAL A 407 -2.67 -19.85 -13.19
CA VAL A 407 -2.25 -19.95 -14.60
C VAL A 407 -2.29 -18.57 -15.27
N ASP A 408 -1.24 -18.24 -16.03
CA ASP A 408 -1.24 -17.02 -16.83
C ASP A 408 -2.07 -17.24 -18.11
N LEU A 409 -3.27 -16.66 -18.15
CA LEU A 409 -4.20 -16.73 -19.29
C LEU A 409 -4.26 -15.38 -20.02
N SER A 410 -3.35 -14.45 -19.70
CA SER A 410 -3.42 -13.05 -20.13
C SER A 410 -2.97 -12.83 -21.58
N THR A 411 -2.46 -13.85 -22.28
CA THR A 411 -2.04 -13.78 -23.69
C THR A 411 -3.25 -14.04 -24.61
N PRO A 412 -3.82 -13.01 -25.28
CA PRO A 412 -5.03 -13.20 -26.06
C PRO A 412 -4.70 -13.21 -27.55
N GLN A 413 -4.83 -14.36 -28.21
CA GLN A 413 -5.34 -14.35 -29.59
C GLN A 413 -6.67 -15.09 -29.63
N THR A 414 -7.72 -14.30 -29.36
CA THR A 414 -9.12 -14.61 -29.66
C THR A 414 -9.68 -15.91 -29.05
N VAL A 415 -10.10 -15.86 -27.79
CA VAL A 415 -11.09 -16.80 -27.21
C VAL A 415 -12.50 -16.57 -27.81
N ASN A 416 -12.55 -16.15 -29.08
CA ASN A 416 -13.69 -15.45 -29.67
C ASN A 416 -14.39 -16.27 -30.76
N LYS A 417 -14.16 -17.59 -30.88
CA LYS A 417 -14.80 -18.39 -31.94
C LYS A 417 -15.52 -19.66 -31.52
N TYR A 418 -15.35 -20.18 -30.32
CA TYR A 418 -16.07 -21.40 -29.90
C TYR A 418 -16.50 -21.36 -28.44
N VAL A 419 -17.42 -20.44 -28.12
CA VAL A 419 -18.39 -20.69 -27.04
C VAL A 419 -19.10 -22.01 -27.41
N PRO A 420 -19.19 -23.01 -26.51
CA PRO A 420 -19.94 -24.24 -26.77
C PRO A 420 -21.32 -23.83 -27.27
N PRO A 421 -21.86 -24.49 -28.32
CA PRO A 421 -22.99 -23.97 -29.05
C PRO A 421 -24.09 -23.59 -28.07
N ARG A 422 -24.45 -22.31 -28.13
CA ARG A 422 -25.76 -21.77 -27.77
C ARG A 422 -26.75 -22.93 -27.90
N ARG A 423 -27.43 -23.31 -26.80
CA ARG A 423 -28.52 -24.31 -26.77
C ARG A 423 -29.11 -24.41 -28.18
N ARG A 424 -28.79 -25.45 -28.95
CA ARG A 424 -29.34 -25.58 -30.31
C ARG A 424 -30.84 -25.49 -30.11
N ARG A 425 -31.46 -24.39 -30.54
CA ARG A 425 -32.90 -24.40 -30.78
C ARG A 425 -33.13 -25.57 -31.71
N ALA A 426 -34.02 -26.46 -31.30
CA ALA A 426 -34.51 -27.52 -32.13
C ALA A 426 -35.44 -26.93 -33.19
N ASP A 427 -34.92 -26.09 -34.08
CA ASP A 427 -35.66 -25.52 -35.19
C ASP A 427 -34.77 -25.62 -36.43
N ASP A 428 -34.88 -26.75 -37.14
CA ASP A 428 -34.84 -26.82 -38.61
C ASP A 428 -34.94 -28.29 -39.06
N SER A 429 -36.13 -28.87 -38.86
CA SER A 429 -36.84 -29.73 -39.83
C SER A 429 -38.03 -30.39 -39.12
N GLY A 430 -39.16 -30.37 -39.81
CA GLY A 430 -40.48 -30.62 -39.26
C GLY A 430 -40.65 -31.94 -38.51
N GLU A 431 -41.52 -31.83 -37.51
CA GLU A 431 -42.28 -32.89 -36.87
C GLU A 431 -41.51 -34.04 -36.18
N ALA A 432 -41.84 -34.17 -34.89
CA ALA A 432 -41.59 -35.31 -34.00
C ALA A 432 -40.15 -35.52 -33.51
N ALA A 433 -39.87 -34.99 -32.31
CA ALA A 433 -39.71 -35.84 -31.13
C ALA A 433 -39.66 -35.00 -29.85
N LEU A 434 -40.48 -35.38 -28.87
CA LEU A 434 -40.35 -35.02 -27.46
C LEU A 434 -38.98 -35.48 -26.93
N GLY A 435 -37.96 -34.67 -27.15
CA GLY A 435 -36.64 -34.82 -26.54
C GLY A 435 -36.45 -33.73 -25.50
N THR A 436 -36.64 -34.04 -24.23
CA THR A 436 -36.09 -33.24 -23.14
C THR A 436 -34.58 -33.18 -23.34
N TYR A 437 -34.06 -32.04 -23.82
CA TYR A 437 -32.63 -31.81 -23.84
C TYR A 437 -32.14 -31.90 -22.39
N ARG A 438 -31.43 -32.99 -22.06
CA ARG A 438 -30.74 -33.10 -20.78
C ARG A 438 -29.78 -31.94 -20.69
N GLU A 439 -29.92 -31.12 -19.65
CA GLU A 439 -28.90 -30.16 -19.25
C GLU A 439 -27.54 -30.87 -19.26
N ARG A 440 -26.65 -30.42 -20.14
CA ARG A 440 -25.32 -31.00 -20.23
C ARG A 440 -24.56 -30.50 -19.01
N LYS A 441 -24.48 -31.36 -18.00
CA LYS A 441 -23.89 -31.01 -16.68
C LYS A 441 -22.38 -30.76 -16.74
N TYR A 442 -21.70 -31.23 -17.79
CA TYR A 442 -20.23 -31.12 -17.94
C TYR A 442 -19.80 -30.94 -19.41
N PRO A 443 -18.71 -30.20 -19.67
CA PRO A 443 -18.11 -30.08 -20.99
C PRO A 443 -17.47 -31.41 -21.44
N THR A 444 -17.34 -31.61 -22.75
CA THR A 444 -16.62 -32.76 -23.30
C THR A 444 -15.12 -32.57 -23.23
N ALA A 445 -14.39 -33.69 -23.26
CA ALA A 445 -12.94 -33.68 -23.36
C ALA A 445 -12.41 -32.88 -24.57
N ARG A 446 -13.16 -32.86 -25.67
CA ARG A 446 -12.82 -32.06 -26.85
C ARG A 446 -13.02 -30.56 -26.63
N GLU A 447 -14.13 -30.17 -26.00
CA GLU A 447 -14.40 -28.76 -25.65
C GLU A 447 -13.36 -28.23 -24.66
N VAL A 448 -13.02 -29.04 -23.65
CA VAL A 448 -11.95 -28.72 -22.69
C VAL A 448 -10.60 -28.65 -23.39
N ALA A 449 -10.29 -29.57 -24.29
CA ALA A 449 -9.02 -29.54 -25.00
C ALA A 449 -8.88 -28.35 -25.95
N GLY A 450 -9.97 -27.96 -26.62
CA GLY A 450 -9.99 -26.81 -27.53
C GLY A 450 -9.76 -25.49 -26.80
N LEU A 451 -10.53 -25.22 -25.73
CA LEU A 451 -10.37 -23.99 -24.97
C LEU A 451 -9.03 -23.96 -24.22
N ALA A 452 -8.52 -25.09 -23.72
CA ALA A 452 -7.20 -25.14 -23.10
C ALA A 452 -6.08 -24.78 -24.10
N ALA A 453 -6.20 -25.20 -25.36
CA ALA A 453 -5.26 -24.82 -26.42
C ALA A 453 -5.40 -23.35 -26.85
N GLU A 454 -6.59 -22.75 -26.74
CA GLU A 454 -6.78 -21.30 -26.96
C GLU A 454 -6.17 -20.46 -25.83
N LEU A 455 -6.29 -20.95 -24.59
CA LEU A 455 -5.74 -20.30 -23.39
C LEU A 455 -4.23 -20.51 -23.24
N ASN A 456 -3.70 -21.60 -23.80
CA ASN A 456 -2.28 -21.94 -23.83
C ASN A 456 -1.89 -22.31 -25.26
N THR A 457 -1.60 -21.27 -26.05
CA THR A 457 -1.34 -21.37 -27.49
C THR A 457 -0.09 -22.18 -27.84
N ASP A 458 0.75 -22.47 -26.85
CA ASP A 458 2.00 -23.20 -27.07
C ASP A 458 1.76 -24.69 -27.30
N ARG A 459 0.56 -25.24 -27.04
CA ARG A 459 0.26 -26.66 -27.29
C ARG A 459 -0.99 -26.84 -28.15
N SER A 460 -1.08 -28.03 -28.77
CA SER A 460 -2.21 -28.38 -29.62
C SER A 460 -3.42 -28.86 -28.83
N GLU A 461 -4.61 -28.73 -29.43
CA GLU A 461 -5.85 -29.37 -28.94
C GLU A 461 -5.65 -30.89 -28.72
N GLU A 462 -4.86 -31.56 -29.57
CA GLU A 462 -4.59 -32.99 -29.43
C GLU A 462 -3.86 -33.33 -28.12
N TYR A 463 -2.85 -32.52 -27.75
CA TYR A 463 -2.11 -32.67 -26.50
C TYR A 463 -3.04 -32.58 -25.28
N PHE A 464 -3.82 -31.49 -25.19
CA PHE A 464 -4.78 -31.33 -24.09
C PHE A 464 -5.86 -32.41 -24.11
N GLY A 465 -6.26 -32.90 -25.29
CA GLY A 465 -7.16 -34.03 -25.45
C GLY A 465 -6.62 -35.32 -24.83
N GLU A 466 -5.31 -35.58 -24.92
CA GLU A 466 -4.67 -36.70 -24.23
C GLU A 466 -4.59 -36.50 -22.72
N VAL A 467 -4.29 -35.27 -22.27
CA VAL A 467 -4.22 -34.94 -20.84
C VAL A 467 -5.59 -35.14 -20.17
N VAL A 468 -6.65 -34.60 -20.76
CA VAL A 468 -8.02 -34.80 -20.26
C VAL A 468 -8.36 -36.30 -20.20
N ARG A 469 -7.98 -37.07 -21.24
CA ARG A 469 -8.16 -38.54 -21.23
C ARG A 469 -7.40 -39.21 -20.09
N LYS A 470 -6.15 -38.81 -19.81
CA LYS A 470 -5.33 -39.35 -18.72
C LYS A 470 -5.93 -39.02 -17.34
N LEU A 471 -6.36 -37.77 -17.12
CA LEU A 471 -6.99 -37.33 -15.88
C LEU A 471 -8.32 -38.06 -15.62
N THR A 472 -9.14 -38.22 -16.66
CA THR A 472 -10.42 -38.94 -16.55
C THR A 472 -10.21 -40.43 -16.24
N ARG A 473 -9.15 -41.06 -16.78
CA ARG A 473 -8.80 -42.47 -16.52
C ARG A 473 -8.14 -42.69 -15.16
N GLY A 474 -7.32 -41.75 -14.69
CA GLY A 474 -6.67 -41.80 -13.37
C GLY A 474 -7.67 -41.84 -12.21
N ALA A 475 -8.81 -41.15 -12.35
CA ALA A 475 -9.90 -41.17 -11.36
C ALA A 475 -10.58 -42.55 -11.20
N VAL A 476 -10.49 -43.42 -12.22
CA VAL A 476 -11.10 -44.77 -12.20
C VAL A 476 -10.19 -45.80 -11.51
N LEU A 477 -8.87 -45.68 -11.68
CA LEU A 477 -7.89 -46.60 -11.08
C LEU A 477 -7.76 -46.46 -9.55
N ASN A 478 -7.92 -45.25 -9.00
CA ASN A 478 -7.83 -45.02 -7.55
C ASN A 478 -9.07 -45.44 -6.75
N ARG A 479 -10.22 -45.72 -7.40
CA ARG A 479 -11.43 -46.20 -6.70
C ARG A 479 -11.41 -47.70 -6.38
N HIS A 480 -10.56 -48.49 -7.04
CA HIS A 480 -10.46 -49.93 -6.78
C HIS A 480 -9.42 -50.31 -5.73
N THR A 481 -8.53 -49.39 -5.34
CA THR A 481 -7.54 -49.61 -4.27
C THR A 481 -8.00 -49.18 -2.88
N ALA A 482 -9.08 -48.39 -2.77
CA ALA A 482 -9.67 -47.97 -1.49
C ALA A 482 -10.74 -48.93 -0.94
N ALA A 483 -11.00 -50.06 -1.61
CA ALA A 483 -11.96 -51.08 -1.20
C ALA A 483 -11.29 -52.47 -1.03
N ARG A 484 -10.10 -52.49 -0.44
CA ARG A 484 -9.46 -53.71 0.07
C ARG A 484 -8.90 -53.50 1.45
#